data_AF-A0A222F9M3-F1
#
_entry.id   AF-A0A222F9M3-F1
#
_cell.length_a   1.000
_cell.length_b   1.000
_cell.length_c   1.000
_cell.angle_alpha   90.00
_cell.angle_beta   90.00
_cell.angle_gamma   90.00
#
_symmetry.space_group_name_H-M   'P 1'
#
loop_
_entity.id
_entity.type
_entity.pdbx_description
1 polymer ?
#
loop_
_entity_poly.entity_id
_entity_poly.type
_entity_poly.pdbx_seq_one_letter_code
_entity_poly.pdbx_strand_id
1 'polypeptide(L)'
;MQVILTAIYLLVLSGFATLHLTSAFAAEFDKIDLPGDYPDFVTLKGEIKLGDSERFIEVIGDSSKVTVILESPGGIVKDALEIGAEIRLRNYATMVSADTGCYSACALIWVAGARRYMDPNSEIGFHAVYHEENGELRESGMGNAEVGAFLTHLGLRIEAIRYFTLAGPKDLLLLSPDKARSLGIDVFEQSGSDFITPQQAPTVDEYASRFSLYLILGQRCSRYFGTNLEFAKRHAIRAAETAAGMVSNESWIELWMREGEVNKRRLQEMGSLAFCLDLESRFRLAGLDTGIYGPSFDCRKAATQTEIAICRTPSLWAPDNANAAIYFWMMNNVDVATKKRIRGVQRDWLQYRNTCGGNDACLIEVYGTRLRELGEIELPG
;
A
#
# COMPACT_ATOMS: atom_id res chain seq x y z
N MET A 1 -78.45 -52.59 35.38
CA MET A 1 -78.22 -51.66 34.26
C MET A 1 -76.74 -51.80 33.87
N GLN A 2 -76.48 -52.32 32.67
CA GLN A 2 -75.23 -52.41 31.88
C GLN A 2 -73.87 -52.69 32.60
N VAL A 3 -73.21 -53.84 32.34
CA VAL A 3 -72.29 -54.18 31.20
C VAL A 3 -70.83 -53.74 31.47
N ILE A 4 -69.93 -54.64 31.94
CA ILE A 4 -68.85 -55.41 31.26
C ILE A 4 -67.61 -54.59 30.77
N LEU A 5 -66.41 -55.12 31.08
CA LEU A 5 -65.15 -55.24 30.29
C LEU A 5 -63.90 -54.43 30.67
N THR A 6 -62.90 -55.21 31.09
CA THR A 6 -61.43 -55.07 31.06
C THR A 6 -60.83 -54.43 29.81
N ALA A 7 -59.73 -53.67 29.95
CA ALA A 7 -58.45 -53.92 29.25
C ALA A 7 -57.35 -52.90 29.60
N ILE A 8 -56.15 -53.45 29.83
CA ILE A 8 -54.82 -52.82 29.93
C ILE A 8 -54.47 -52.10 28.62
N TYR A 9 -53.86 -50.91 28.67
CA TYR A 9 -53.05 -50.40 27.56
C TYR A 9 -51.80 -49.65 28.05
N LEU A 10 -50.67 -50.03 27.44
CA LEU A 10 -49.32 -49.53 27.65
C LEU A 10 -49.19 -48.04 27.37
N LEU A 11 -48.44 -47.34 28.24
CA LEU A 11 -47.87 -46.02 27.98
C LEU A 11 -46.72 -46.17 26.98
N VAL A 12 -46.98 -45.86 25.71
CA VAL A 12 -45.96 -45.63 24.69
C VAL A 12 -45.50 -44.17 24.84
N LEU A 13 -44.27 -43.96 25.30
CA LEU A 13 -43.56 -42.69 25.24
C LEU A 13 -43.29 -42.37 23.75
N SER A 14 -44.13 -41.53 23.15
CA SER A 14 -43.83 -40.92 21.86
C SER A 14 -42.77 -39.84 22.07
N GLY A 15 -41.50 -40.19 21.85
CA GLY A 15 -40.44 -39.22 21.68
C GLY A 15 -40.73 -38.37 20.44
N PHE A 16 -41.08 -37.11 20.65
CA PHE A 16 -40.99 -36.10 19.60
C PHE A 16 -39.51 -35.84 19.35
N ALA A 17 -38.93 -36.57 18.40
CA ALA A 17 -37.68 -36.16 17.77
C ALA A 17 -38.01 -34.96 16.89
N THR A 18 -37.82 -33.74 17.42
CA THR A 18 -37.77 -32.53 16.61
C THR A 18 -36.54 -32.65 15.71
N LEU A 19 -36.77 -33.09 14.47
CA LEU A 19 -35.84 -32.93 13.37
C LEU A 19 -35.60 -31.42 13.19
N HIS A 20 -34.53 -30.91 13.81
CA HIS A 20 -33.97 -29.63 13.45
C HIS A 20 -33.38 -29.77 12.04
N LEU A 21 -34.20 -29.43 11.03
CA LEU A 21 -33.72 -29.07 9.71
C LEU A 21 -32.86 -27.82 9.88
N THR A 22 -31.55 -27.98 10.01
CA THR A 22 -30.60 -26.89 9.82
C THR A 22 -30.69 -26.50 8.34
N SER A 23 -31.53 -25.52 8.03
CA SER A 23 -31.44 -24.83 6.74
C SER A 23 -30.01 -24.33 6.62
N ALA A 24 -29.34 -24.67 5.53
CA ALA A 24 -28.02 -24.16 5.23
C ALA A 24 -28.16 -22.64 5.00
N PHE A 25 -27.95 -21.83 6.04
CA PHE A 25 -28.17 -20.38 5.99
C PHE A 25 -27.16 -19.71 5.04
N ALA A 26 -27.62 -18.73 4.25
CA ALA A 26 -26.78 -17.82 3.48
C ALA A 26 -25.98 -16.90 4.42
N ALA A 27 -25.05 -16.09 3.88
CA ALA A 27 -24.29 -15.18 4.71
C ALA A 27 -25.24 -14.20 5.46
N GLU A 28 -24.93 -13.99 6.73
CA GLU A 28 -25.56 -12.98 7.58
C GLU A 28 -24.77 -11.67 7.44
N PHE A 29 -25.52 -10.58 7.29
CA PHE A 29 -24.98 -9.24 7.16
C PHE A 29 -25.63 -8.34 8.22
N ASP A 30 -24.82 -7.80 9.12
CA ASP A 30 -25.28 -6.77 10.07
C ASP A 30 -24.54 -5.48 9.83
N LYS A 31 -25.26 -4.36 9.91
CA LYS A 31 -24.69 -3.02 9.81
C LYS A 31 -24.82 -2.28 11.13
N ILE A 32 -23.73 -1.66 11.55
CA ILE A 32 -23.68 -0.73 12.67
C ILE A 32 -23.32 0.63 12.09
N ASP A 33 -24.29 1.51 12.05
CA ASP A 33 -24.10 2.91 11.65
C ASP A 33 -23.45 3.69 12.78
N LEU A 34 -22.38 4.43 12.48
CA LEU A 34 -21.74 5.31 13.46
C LEU A 34 -22.02 6.79 13.16
N PRO A 35 -22.34 7.60 14.19
CA PRO A 35 -22.66 9.00 13.98
C PRO A 35 -21.42 9.82 13.63
N GLY A 36 -21.53 10.76 12.69
CA GLY A 36 -20.44 11.67 12.32
C GLY A 36 -19.67 11.19 11.09
N ASP A 37 -18.34 11.36 11.10
CA ASP A 37 -17.47 11.03 9.96
C ASP A 37 -16.70 9.71 10.16
N TYR A 38 -17.16 8.88 11.12
CA TYR A 38 -16.62 7.56 11.39
C TYR A 38 -17.08 6.55 10.33
N PRO A 39 -16.27 5.52 10.03
CA PRO A 39 -16.72 4.45 9.15
C PRO A 39 -17.83 3.63 9.81
N ASP A 40 -18.85 3.27 9.03
CA ASP A 40 -19.82 2.24 9.43
C ASP A 40 -19.13 0.88 9.49
N PHE A 41 -19.66 -0.02 10.30
CA PHE A 41 -19.21 -1.41 10.34
C PHE A 41 -20.25 -2.32 9.71
N VAL A 42 -19.80 -3.16 8.78
CA VAL A 42 -20.64 -4.20 8.18
C VAL A 42 -20.00 -5.55 8.47
N THR A 43 -20.73 -6.47 9.08
CA THR A 43 -20.27 -7.85 9.26
C THR A 43 -20.70 -8.70 8.07
N LEU A 44 -19.87 -9.68 7.70
CA LEU A 44 -20.24 -10.78 6.81
C LEU A 44 -19.88 -12.07 7.52
N LYS A 45 -20.92 -12.83 7.92
CA LYS A 45 -20.76 -14.07 8.67
C LYS A 45 -21.38 -15.26 7.95
N GLY A 46 -20.71 -16.41 7.97
CA GLY A 46 -21.24 -17.66 7.41
C GLY A 46 -20.94 -17.87 5.92
N GLU A 47 -21.56 -18.91 5.34
CA GLU A 47 -21.28 -19.36 3.96
C GLU A 47 -21.79 -18.36 2.91
N ILE A 48 -20.94 -17.98 1.96
CA ILE A 48 -21.28 -17.07 0.86
C ILE A 48 -22.06 -17.84 -0.21
N LYS A 49 -23.29 -17.44 -0.50
CA LYS A 49 -24.19 -18.09 -1.45
C LYS A 49 -24.55 -17.16 -2.61
N LEU A 50 -25.16 -17.75 -3.62
CA LEU A 50 -25.68 -17.00 -4.77
C LEU A 50 -26.72 -15.97 -4.30
N GLY A 51 -26.53 -14.71 -4.68
CA GLY A 51 -27.40 -13.60 -4.30
C GLY A 51 -26.86 -12.77 -3.12
N ASP A 52 -25.74 -13.18 -2.51
CA ASP A 52 -25.17 -12.46 -1.37
C ASP A 52 -24.45 -11.18 -1.81
N SER A 53 -24.01 -11.07 -3.07
CA SER A 53 -23.44 -9.82 -3.59
C SER A 53 -24.49 -8.71 -3.68
N GLU A 54 -25.71 -8.99 -4.16
CA GLU A 54 -26.80 -8.02 -4.16
C GLU A 54 -27.25 -7.64 -2.75
N ARG A 55 -27.36 -8.63 -1.85
CA ARG A 55 -27.70 -8.37 -0.44
C ARG A 55 -26.65 -7.49 0.24
N PHE A 56 -25.37 -7.73 -0.03
CA PHE A 56 -24.30 -6.88 0.49
C PHE A 56 -24.45 -5.44 0.01
N ILE A 57 -24.74 -5.23 -1.29
CA ILE A 57 -24.98 -3.89 -1.87
C ILE A 57 -26.17 -3.19 -1.20
N GLU A 58 -27.27 -3.92 -0.94
CA GLU A 58 -28.42 -3.39 -0.21
C GLU A 58 -28.07 -2.96 1.22
N VAL A 59 -27.28 -3.77 1.93
CA VAL A 59 -26.87 -3.49 3.31
C VAL A 59 -25.95 -2.27 3.40
N ILE A 60 -24.94 -2.16 2.53
CA ILE A 60 -24.03 -1.00 2.55
C ILE A 60 -24.76 0.29 2.12
N GLY A 61 -25.80 0.18 1.29
CA GLY A 61 -26.61 1.31 0.82
C GLY A 61 -25.74 2.48 0.28
N ASP A 62 -26.03 3.69 0.78
CA ASP A 62 -25.32 4.92 0.41
C ASP A 62 -24.16 5.27 1.36
N SER A 63 -23.72 4.34 2.21
CA SER A 63 -22.58 4.59 3.10
C SER A 63 -21.36 5.02 2.27
N SER A 64 -20.61 6.00 2.77
CA SER A 64 -19.44 6.53 2.08
C SER A 64 -18.13 5.94 2.63
N LYS A 65 -18.16 5.43 3.86
CA LYS A 65 -17.02 4.86 4.57
C LYS A 65 -17.50 3.62 5.32
N VAL A 66 -16.96 2.46 4.95
CA VAL A 66 -17.30 1.18 5.59
C VAL A 66 -16.03 0.39 5.89
N THR A 67 -16.02 -0.26 7.05
CA THR A 67 -15.12 -1.36 7.37
C THR A 67 -15.93 -2.67 7.39
N VAL A 68 -15.59 -3.60 6.50
CA VAL A 68 -16.23 -4.91 6.41
C VAL A 68 -15.48 -5.91 7.29
N ILE A 69 -16.14 -6.40 8.34
CA ILE A 69 -15.63 -7.42 9.26
C ILE A 69 -16.03 -8.80 8.73
N LEU A 70 -15.05 -9.64 8.44
CA LEU A 70 -15.22 -10.89 7.70
C LEU A 70 -15.00 -12.10 8.62
N GLU A 71 -15.98 -12.99 8.69
CA GLU A 71 -15.92 -14.25 9.44
C GLU A 71 -16.68 -15.34 8.65
N SER A 72 -16.01 -16.00 7.71
CA SER A 72 -16.68 -16.88 6.76
C SER A 72 -15.81 -18.05 6.29
N PRO A 73 -16.39 -19.27 6.15
CA PRO A 73 -15.72 -20.41 5.51
C PRO A 73 -15.49 -20.22 4.00
N GLY A 74 -16.01 -19.15 3.41
CA GLY A 74 -16.05 -18.94 1.96
C GLY A 74 -17.37 -19.42 1.36
N GLY A 75 -17.34 -19.82 0.09
CA GLY A 75 -18.53 -20.21 -0.66
C GLY A 75 -18.42 -19.87 -2.14
N ILE A 76 -19.49 -19.33 -2.73
CA ILE A 76 -19.57 -19.01 -4.15
C ILE A 76 -18.56 -17.90 -4.51
N VAL A 77 -17.57 -18.27 -5.32
CA VAL A 77 -16.50 -17.36 -5.76
C VAL A 77 -17.07 -16.17 -6.51
N LYS A 78 -18.06 -16.37 -7.38
CA LYS A 78 -18.67 -15.28 -8.16
C LYS A 78 -19.16 -14.14 -7.26
N ASP A 79 -20.04 -14.44 -6.30
CA ASP A 79 -20.57 -13.46 -5.34
C ASP A 79 -19.44 -12.82 -4.52
N ALA A 80 -18.44 -13.59 -4.09
CA ALA A 80 -17.30 -13.05 -3.36
C ALA A 80 -16.48 -12.05 -4.18
N LEU A 81 -16.25 -12.32 -5.47
CA LEU A 81 -15.54 -11.40 -6.35
C LEU A 81 -16.37 -10.13 -6.62
N GLU A 82 -17.70 -10.24 -6.72
CA GLU A 82 -18.60 -9.09 -6.86
C GLU A 82 -18.62 -8.22 -5.59
N ILE A 83 -18.71 -8.83 -4.40
CA ILE A 83 -18.57 -8.13 -3.12
C ILE A 83 -17.21 -7.44 -3.03
N GLY A 84 -16.14 -8.16 -3.37
CA GLY A 84 -14.78 -7.61 -3.36
C GLY A 84 -14.61 -6.44 -4.34
N ALA A 85 -15.19 -6.55 -5.53
CA ALA A 85 -15.17 -5.46 -6.52
C ALA A 85 -15.87 -4.21 -5.98
N GLU A 86 -17.03 -4.36 -5.34
CA GLU A 86 -17.76 -3.24 -4.74
C GLU A 86 -16.97 -2.57 -3.61
N ILE A 87 -16.38 -3.37 -2.71
CA ILE A 87 -15.49 -2.89 -1.64
C ILE A 87 -14.32 -2.06 -2.22
N ARG A 88 -13.70 -2.58 -3.29
CA ARG A 88 -12.57 -1.90 -3.93
C ARG A 88 -12.99 -0.60 -4.59
N LEU A 89 -14.09 -0.61 -5.35
CA LEU A 89 -14.63 0.57 -6.03
C LEU A 89 -15.01 1.69 -5.06
N ARG A 90 -15.56 1.33 -3.90
CA ARG A 90 -15.94 2.28 -2.84
C ARG A 90 -14.81 2.65 -1.89
N ASN A 91 -13.60 2.13 -2.10
CA ASN A 91 -12.44 2.40 -1.25
C ASN A 91 -12.68 2.01 0.22
N TYR A 92 -13.41 0.92 0.47
CA TYR A 92 -13.73 0.41 1.79
C TYR A 92 -12.58 -0.39 2.41
N ALA A 93 -12.61 -0.51 3.74
CA ALA A 93 -11.68 -1.34 4.49
C ALA A 93 -12.24 -2.75 4.71
N THR A 94 -11.36 -3.72 4.90
CA THR A 94 -11.69 -5.10 5.27
C THR A 94 -10.93 -5.49 6.54
N MET A 95 -11.53 -6.33 7.38
CA MET A 95 -10.95 -6.74 8.66
C MET A 95 -11.30 -8.20 8.97
N VAL A 96 -10.33 -8.93 9.52
CA VAL A 96 -10.56 -10.21 10.20
C VAL A 96 -10.11 -10.05 11.64
N SER A 97 -11.00 -10.36 12.60
CA SER A 97 -10.77 -10.14 14.03
C SER A 97 -9.98 -11.28 14.67
N ALA A 98 -9.42 -11.04 15.85
CA ALA A 98 -8.76 -12.08 16.65
C ALA A 98 -9.63 -13.33 16.79
N ASP A 99 -9.01 -14.50 16.70
CA ASP A 99 -9.66 -15.81 16.91
C ASP A 99 -10.85 -16.09 15.96
N THR A 100 -10.93 -15.37 14.83
CA THR A 100 -11.92 -15.59 13.76
C THR A 100 -11.24 -15.98 12.46
N GLY A 101 -12.02 -16.57 11.54
CA GLY A 101 -11.52 -17.13 10.30
C GLY A 101 -12.22 -16.59 9.05
N CYS A 102 -11.44 -16.31 8.01
CA CYS A 102 -11.92 -15.91 6.69
C CYS A 102 -11.19 -16.72 5.62
N TYR A 103 -11.88 -17.71 5.06
CA TYR A 103 -11.27 -18.73 4.21
C TYR A 103 -11.82 -18.71 2.79
N SER A 104 -11.02 -19.22 1.85
CA SER A 104 -11.43 -19.43 0.46
C SER A 104 -11.96 -18.13 -0.17
N ALA A 105 -13.18 -18.14 -0.69
CA ALA A 105 -13.85 -16.99 -1.28
C ALA A 105 -13.90 -15.77 -0.33
N CYS A 106 -14.02 -15.96 0.99
CA CYS A 106 -13.97 -14.86 1.95
C CYS A 106 -12.62 -14.12 1.90
N ALA A 107 -11.52 -14.87 1.82
CA ALA A 107 -10.18 -14.29 1.81
C ALA A 107 -9.94 -13.43 0.54
N LEU A 108 -10.65 -13.73 -0.56
CA LEU A 108 -10.68 -12.91 -1.77
C LEU A 108 -11.44 -11.59 -1.56
N ILE A 109 -12.51 -11.59 -0.74
CA ILE A 109 -13.17 -10.36 -0.30
C ILE A 109 -12.20 -9.53 0.55
N TRP A 110 -11.53 -10.16 1.51
CA TRP A 110 -10.57 -9.48 2.39
C TRP A 110 -9.48 -8.75 1.59
N VAL A 111 -8.85 -9.41 0.61
CA VAL A 111 -7.75 -8.80 -0.15
C VAL A 111 -8.20 -7.65 -1.07
N ALA A 112 -9.50 -7.54 -1.35
CA ALA A 112 -10.06 -6.45 -2.13
C ALA A 112 -10.16 -5.12 -1.35
N GLY A 113 -10.04 -5.16 -0.03
CA GLY A 113 -10.02 -3.97 0.82
C GLY A 113 -8.94 -2.97 0.41
N ALA A 114 -9.30 -1.67 0.41
CA ALA A 114 -8.34 -0.59 0.21
C ALA A 114 -7.37 -0.45 1.39
N ARG A 115 -7.85 -0.79 2.59
CA ARG A 115 -7.07 -0.98 3.81
C ARG A 115 -7.44 -2.35 4.36
N ARG A 116 -6.44 -3.19 4.59
CA ARG A 116 -6.62 -4.60 4.98
C ARG A 116 -6.14 -4.78 6.41
N TYR A 117 -7.07 -4.99 7.31
CA TYR A 117 -6.79 -5.22 8.72
C TYR A 117 -6.79 -6.72 9.00
N MET A 118 -5.83 -7.17 9.79
CA MET A 118 -5.77 -8.54 10.27
C MET A 118 -5.19 -8.58 11.69
N ASP A 119 -5.78 -9.41 12.54
CA ASP A 119 -5.17 -9.74 13.83
C ASP A 119 -4.13 -10.87 13.64
N PRO A 120 -2.97 -10.85 14.32
CA PRO A 120 -2.00 -11.94 14.25
C PRO A 120 -2.55 -13.33 14.62
N ASN A 121 -3.62 -13.39 15.42
CA ASN A 121 -4.34 -14.61 15.81
C ASN A 121 -5.57 -14.89 14.93
N SER A 122 -5.82 -14.08 13.91
CA SER A 122 -6.86 -14.38 12.91
C SER A 122 -6.36 -15.38 11.88
N GLU A 123 -7.27 -16.13 11.26
CA GLU A 123 -6.94 -17.05 10.19
C GLU A 123 -7.48 -16.54 8.85
N ILE A 124 -6.59 -16.26 7.90
CA ILE A 124 -6.94 -15.88 6.53
C ILE A 124 -6.35 -16.93 5.60
N GLY A 125 -7.21 -17.74 4.98
CA GLY A 125 -6.78 -18.94 4.26
C GLY A 125 -7.16 -18.94 2.78
N PHE A 126 -6.24 -19.37 1.93
CA PHE A 126 -6.44 -19.45 0.48
C PHE A 126 -6.22 -20.87 -0.04
N HIS A 127 -6.98 -21.23 -1.08
CA HIS A 127 -6.80 -22.45 -1.86
C HIS A 127 -7.37 -22.24 -3.28
N ALA A 128 -7.06 -23.15 -4.19
CA ALA A 128 -7.53 -23.12 -5.57
C ALA A 128 -9.06 -23.28 -5.66
N VAL A 129 -9.69 -22.54 -6.58
CA VAL A 129 -11.12 -22.71 -6.88
C VAL A 129 -11.35 -24.13 -7.39
N TYR A 130 -12.44 -24.75 -6.96
CA TYR A 130 -12.77 -26.11 -7.33
C TYR A 130 -14.25 -26.26 -7.66
N HIS A 131 -14.58 -27.38 -8.25
CA HIS A 131 -15.95 -27.88 -8.41
C HIS A 131 -16.00 -29.32 -7.93
N GLU A 132 -17.17 -29.77 -7.51
CA GLU A 132 -17.38 -31.16 -7.18
C GLU A 132 -17.82 -31.93 -8.44
N GLU A 133 -17.11 -33.01 -8.73
CA GLU A 133 -17.46 -33.93 -9.82
C GLU A 133 -17.45 -35.36 -9.27
N ASN A 134 -18.61 -36.02 -9.26
CA ASN A 134 -18.78 -37.38 -8.74
C ASN A 134 -18.33 -37.57 -7.27
N GLY A 135 -18.54 -36.58 -6.40
CA GLY A 135 -18.11 -36.64 -5.00
C GLY A 135 -16.63 -36.33 -4.76
N GLU A 136 -15.88 -35.98 -5.81
CA GLU A 136 -14.48 -35.57 -5.72
C GLU A 136 -14.35 -34.08 -6.01
N LEU A 137 -13.58 -33.38 -5.16
CA LEU A 137 -13.22 -31.99 -5.42
C LEU A 137 -12.13 -31.92 -6.48
N ARG A 138 -12.43 -31.24 -7.59
CA ARG A 138 -11.50 -31.04 -8.70
C ARG A 138 -11.27 -29.56 -8.92
N GLU A 139 -10.00 -29.20 -9.11
CA GLU A 139 -9.63 -27.81 -9.39
C GLU A 139 -10.35 -27.30 -10.65
N SER A 140 -10.85 -26.06 -10.58
CA SER A 140 -11.47 -25.36 -11.69
C SER A 140 -10.48 -24.41 -12.34
N GLY A 141 -9.94 -24.80 -13.50
CA GLY A 141 -9.04 -23.93 -14.27
C GLY A 141 -9.70 -22.61 -14.68
N MET A 142 -10.99 -22.62 -15.00
CA MET A 142 -11.76 -21.40 -15.30
C MET A 142 -11.91 -20.52 -14.05
N GLY A 143 -12.27 -21.12 -12.90
CA GLY A 143 -12.42 -20.37 -11.65
C GLY A 143 -11.12 -19.72 -11.19
N ASN A 144 -9.99 -20.43 -11.29
CA ASN A 144 -8.67 -19.86 -10.96
C ASN A 144 -8.23 -18.79 -11.95
N ALA A 145 -8.63 -18.88 -13.23
CA ALA A 145 -8.37 -17.82 -14.21
C ALA A 145 -9.15 -16.54 -13.87
N GLU A 146 -10.42 -16.65 -13.45
CA GLU A 146 -11.23 -15.51 -13.00
C GLU A 146 -10.65 -14.87 -11.74
N VAL A 147 -10.28 -15.68 -10.74
CA VAL A 147 -9.59 -15.20 -9.53
C VAL A 147 -8.28 -14.51 -9.88
N GLY A 148 -7.44 -15.12 -10.73
CA GLY A 148 -6.18 -14.52 -11.17
C GLY A 148 -6.38 -13.18 -11.88
N ALA A 149 -7.39 -13.07 -12.74
CA ALA A 149 -7.75 -11.82 -13.40
C ALA A 149 -8.19 -10.76 -12.39
N PHE A 150 -9.06 -11.11 -11.44
CA PHE A 150 -9.51 -10.20 -10.38
C PHE A 150 -8.35 -9.68 -9.53
N LEU A 151 -7.50 -10.59 -9.03
CA LEU A 151 -6.35 -10.23 -8.20
C LEU A 151 -5.34 -9.35 -8.96
N THR A 152 -5.20 -9.55 -10.28
CA THR A 152 -4.39 -8.67 -11.14
C THR A 152 -4.98 -7.25 -11.19
N HIS A 153 -6.30 -7.10 -11.31
CA HIS A 153 -6.96 -5.78 -11.27
C HIS A 153 -6.84 -5.10 -9.90
N LEU A 154 -6.67 -5.87 -8.82
CA LEU A 154 -6.33 -5.32 -7.50
C LEU A 154 -4.88 -4.82 -7.41
N GLY A 155 -4.04 -5.08 -8.41
CA GLY A 155 -2.63 -4.68 -8.45
C GLY A 155 -1.69 -5.65 -7.74
N LEU A 156 -2.14 -6.87 -7.43
CA LEU A 156 -1.29 -7.86 -6.77
C LEU A 156 -0.25 -8.44 -7.73
N ARG A 157 0.92 -8.77 -7.20
CA ARG A 157 1.98 -9.43 -7.98
C ARG A 157 1.65 -10.89 -8.25
N ILE A 158 2.27 -11.44 -9.29
CA ILE A 158 2.07 -12.83 -9.70
C ILE A 158 2.42 -13.82 -8.59
N GLU A 159 3.35 -13.50 -7.70
CA GLU A 159 3.70 -14.34 -6.55
C GLU A 159 2.55 -14.44 -5.55
N ALA A 160 1.84 -13.32 -5.29
CA ALA A 160 0.66 -13.30 -4.43
C ALA A 160 -0.50 -14.07 -5.08
N ILE A 161 -0.73 -13.84 -6.38
CA ILE A 161 -1.76 -14.55 -7.16
C ILE A 161 -1.52 -16.06 -7.11
N ARG A 162 -0.28 -16.49 -7.36
CA ARG A 162 0.11 -17.91 -7.26
C ARG A 162 -0.11 -18.45 -5.86
N TYR A 163 0.29 -17.71 -4.82
CA TYR A 163 0.08 -18.14 -3.43
C TYR A 163 -1.39 -18.40 -3.11
N PHE A 164 -2.29 -17.57 -3.64
CA PHE A 164 -3.73 -17.69 -3.36
C PHE A 164 -4.38 -18.89 -4.05
N THR A 165 -3.81 -19.37 -5.15
CA THR A 165 -4.36 -20.49 -5.93
C THR A 165 -3.52 -21.76 -5.86
N LEU A 166 -2.51 -21.82 -4.98
CA LEU A 166 -1.55 -22.93 -4.94
C LEU A 166 -2.05 -24.15 -4.18
N ALA A 167 -2.72 -23.95 -3.03
CA ALA A 167 -3.23 -25.06 -2.23
C ALA A 167 -4.32 -25.81 -3.00
N GLY A 168 -4.29 -27.14 -2.98
CA GLY A 168 -5.33 -27.95 -3.58
C GLY A 168 -6.68 -27.80 -2.86
N PRO A 169 -7.79 -28.32 -3.43
CA PRO A 169 -9.14 -28.14 -2.88
C PRO A 169 -9.36 -28.68 -1.45
N LYS A 170 -8.47 -29.54 -0.95
CA LYS A 170 -8.52 -30.15 0.39
C LYS A 170 -7.48 -29.57 1.35
N ASP A 171 -6.65 -28.65 0.88
CA ASP A 171 -5.59 -28.00 1.63
C ASP A 171 -5.88 -26.51 1.77
N LEU A 172 -5.14 -25.84 2.65
CA LEU A 172 -5.29 -24.42 2.91
C LEU A 172 -3.93 -23.80 3.17
N LEU A 173 -3.64 -22.67 2.52
CA LEU A 173 -2.49 -21.82 2.84
C LEU A 173 -2.93 -20.64 3.68
N LEU A 174 -2.46 -20.60 4.93
CA LEU A 174 -2.74 -19.49 5.85
C LEU A 174 -1.77 -18.33 5.63
N LEU A 175 -2.33 -17.14 5.44
CA LEU A 175 -1.59 -15.90 5.23
C LEU A 175 -1.28 -15.24 6.59
N SER A 176 -0.04 -15.34 7.04
CA SER A 176 0.46 -14.53 8.16
C SER A 176 0.82 -13.10 7.72
N PRO A 177 0.95 -12.14 8.66
CA PRO A 177 1.39 -10.79 8.33
C PRO A 177 2.77 -10.75 7.63
N ASP A 178 3.73 -11.56 8.11
CA ASP A 178 5.05 -11.69 7.45
C ASP A 178 4.91 -12.22 6.02
N LYS A 179 4.04 -13.21 5.82
CA LYS A 179 3.81 -13.76 4.49
C LYS A 179 3.17 -12.70 3.58
N ALA A 180 2.17 -11.96 4.04
CA ALA A 180 1.57 -10.84 3.32
C ALA A 180 2.63 -9.81 2.88
N ARG A 181 3.52 -9.40 3.78
CA ARG A 181 4.63 -8.49 3.46
C ARG A 181 5.58 -9.03 2.41
N SER A 182 5.92 -10.32 2.46
CA SER A 182 6.78 -10.96 1.44
C SER A 182 6.10 -11.05 0.05
N LEU A 183 4.77 -11.07 0.04
CA LEU A 183 3.95 -11.13 -1.17
C LEU A 183 3.61 -9.74 -1.73
N GLY A 184 4.08 -8.67 -1.09
CA GLY A 184 3.79 -7.29 -1.53
C GLY A 184 2.40 -6.80 -1.13
N ILE A 185 1.78 -7.39 -0.10
CA ILE A 185 0.45 -7.02 0.36
C ILE A 185 0.60 -6.16 1.61
N ASP A 186 0.24 -4.88 1.49
CA ASP A 186 0.14 -3.98 2.65
C ASP A 186 -1.01 -4.43 3.56
N VAL A 187 -0.69 -4.56 4.85
CA VAL A 187 -1.63 -4.93 5.92
C VAL A 187 -1.46 -4.02 7.13
N PHE A 188 -2.56 -3.78 7.82
CA PHE A 188 -2.61 -3.17 9.14
C PHE A 188 -2.78 -4.29 10.16
N GLU A 189 -1.75 -4.53 10.97
CA GLU A 189 -1.83 -5.53 12.03
C GLU A 189 -2.44 -4.88 13.26
N GLN A 190 -3.52 -5.47 13.76
CA GLN A 190 -4.18 -5.00 14.97
C GLN A 190 -4.22 -6.14 15.98
N SER A 191 -3.55 -5.98 17.13
CA SER A 191 -3.60 -6.95 18.22
C SER A 191 -3.99 -6.25 19.51
N GLY A 192 -5.27 -6.34 19.90
CA GLY A 192 -5.82 -5.57 21.01
C GLY A 192 -5.64 -4.05 20.79
N SER A 193 -4.84 -3.41 21.65
CA SER A 193 -4.48 -1.98 21.54
C SER A 193 -3.27 -1.71 20.63
N ASP A 194 -2.50 -2.74 20.29
CA ASP A 194 -1.31 -2.60 19.47
C ASP A 194 -1.70 -2.52 17.99
N PHE A 195 -1.09 -1.58 17.27
CA PHE A 195 -1.40 -1.29 15.89
C PHE A 195 -0.14 -1.04 15.08
N ILE A 196 0.09 -1.86 14.05
CA ILE A 196 1.23 -1.76 13.15
C ILE A 196 0.72 -1.40 11.76
N THR A 197 1.20 -0.26 11.25
CA THR A 197 0.88 0.23 9.91
C THR A 197 1.85 -0.33 8.85
N PRO A 198 1.46 -0.33 7.56
CA PRO A 198 2.38 -0.63 6.46
C PRO A 198 3.64 0.23 6.45
N GLN A 199 3.60 1.45 7.00
CA GLN A 199 4.78 2.32 7.10
C GLN A 199 5.77 1.82 8.18
N GLN A 200 5.25 1.26 9.27
CA GLN A 200 6.05 0.69 10.36
C GLN A 200 6.56 -0.72 10.03
N ALA A 201 5.78 -1.52 9.30
CA ALA A 201 6.16 -2.84 8.80
C ALA A 201 5.97 -2.94 7.26
N PRO A 202 6.91 -2.38 6.47
CA PRO A 202 6.81 -2.35 5.02
C PRO A 202 6.86 -3.72 4.34
N THR A 203 6.27 -3.78 3.15
CA THR A 203 6.40 -4.92 2.23
C THR A 203 7.80 -5.01 1.62
N VAL A 204 8.12 -6.17 1.06
CA VAL A 204 9.37 -6.37 0.32
C VAL A 204 9.50 -5.43 -0.89
N ASP A 205 8.38 -5.10 -1.53
CA ASP A 205 8.26 -4.17 -2.64
C ASP A 205 8.70 -2.75 -2.22
N GLU A 206 8.26 -2.29 -1.05
CA GLU A 206 8.65 -1.00 -0.51
C GLU A 206 10.15 -0.97 -0.16
N TYR A 207 10.73 -2.07 0.33
CA TYR A 207 12.18 -2.16 0.52
C TYR A 207 12.95 -2.16 -0.81
N ALA A 208 12.43 -2.80 -1.86
CA ALA A 208 13.02 -2.75 -3.20
C ALA A 208 13.00 -1.33 -3.79
N SER A 209 11.88 -0.62 -3.62
CA SER A 209 11.74 0.80 -3.96
C SER A 209 12.78 1.64 -3.21
N ARG A 210 12.85 1.53 -1.87
CA ARG A 210 13.84 2.23 -1.04
C ARG A 210 15.27 1.94 -1.51
N PHE A 211 15.61 0.68 -1.73
CA PHE A 211 16.93 0.28 -2.22
C PHE A 211 17.30 1.01 -3.51
N SER A 212 16.43 0.91 -4.53
CA SER A 212 16.62 1.54 -5.84
C SER A 212 16.75 3.06 -5.71
N LEU A 213 15.86 3.66 -4.93
CA LEU A 213 15.82 5.10 -4.69
C LEU A 213 17.08 5.64 -3.99
N TYR A 214 17.57 4.98 -2.94
CA TYR A 214 18.81 5.38 -2.26
C TYR A 214 20.05 5.20 -3.16
N LEU A 215 20.09 4.16 -4.00
CA LEU A 215 21.17 4.03 -4.99
C LEU A 215 21.21 5.23 -5.94
N ILE A 216 20.04 5.66 -6.43
CA ILE A 216 19.95 6.81 -7.34
C ILE A 216 20.28 8.12 -6.61
N LEU A 217 19.79 8.29 -5.37
CA LEU A 217 20.14 9.44 -4.53
C LEU A 217 21.66 9.60 -4.43
N GLY A 218 22.38 8.51 -4.14
CA GLY A 218 23.84 8.52 -4.02
C GLY A 218 24.57 8.73 -5.35
N GLN A 219 24.19 7.99 -6.39
CA GLN A 219 24.93 7.96 -7.68
C GLN A 219 24.61 9.13 -8.60
N ARG A 220 23.40 9.68 -8.53
CA ARG A 220 22.91 10.70 -9.48
C ARG A 220 22.60 12.03 -8.80
N CYS A 221 22.02 12.00 -7.61
CA CYS A 221 21.46 13.22 -7.01
C CYS A 221 22.40 13.91 -6.01
N SER A 222 23.38 13.18 -5.47
CA SER A 222 24.35 13.71 -4.51
C SER A 222 25.08 14.97 -4.98
N ARG A 223 25.41 15.06 -6.27
CA ARG A 223 26.01 16.25 -6.90
C ARG A 223 25.12 17.49 -6.92
N TYR A 224 23.80 17.32 -6.96
CA TYR A 224 22.87 18.44 -6.89
C TYR A 224 22.66 18.90 -5.44
N PHE A 225 22.66 17.96 -4.49
CA PHE A 225 22.28 18.26 -3.11
C PHE A 225 23.45 18.38 -2.13
N GLY A 226 24.67 18.03 -2.55
CA GLY A 226 25.81 17.92 -1.65
C GLY A 226 25.66 16.79 -0.62
N THR A 227 24.82 15.78 -0.89
CA THR A 227 24.59 14.69 0.07
C THR A 227 25.77 13.72 0.09
N ASN A 228 26.01 13.12 1.25
CA ASN A 228 27.09 12.15 1.44
C ASN A 228 26.77 10.82 0.73
N LEU A 229 27.62 10.38 -0.20
CA LEU A 229 27.42 9.11 -0.92
C LEU A 229 27.34 7.90 0.03
N GLU A 230 28.12 7.91 1.12
CA GLU A 230 28.10 6.83 2.11
C GLU A 230 26.81 6.81 2.92
N PHE A 231 26.12 7.96 3.07
CA PHE A 231 24.78 7.97 3.69
C PHE A 231 23.79 7.18 2.83
N ALA A 232 23.72 7.50 1.55
CA ALA A 232 22.79 6.84 0.63
C ALA A 232 23.11 5.34 0.49
N LYS A 233 24.40 4.99 0.40
CA LYS A 233 24.86 3.60 0.35
C LYS A 233 24.47 2.79 1.59
N ARG A 234 24.64 3.34 2.81
CA ARG A 234 24.24 2.65 4.04
C ARG A 234 22.74 2.38 4.10
N HIS A 235 21.91 3.33 3.67
CA HIS A 235 20.47 3.14 3.64
C HIS A 235 20.02 2.13 2.58
N ALA A 236 20.65 2.12 1.41
CA ALA A 236 20.43 1.07 0.42
C ALA A 236 20.78 -0.30 0.99
N ILE A 237 21.97 -0.48 1.58
CA ILE A 237 22.38 -1.76 2.20
C ILE A 237 21.38 -2.23 3.25
N ARG A 238 20.93 -1.34 4.16
CA ARG A 238 19.94 -1.69 5.19
C ARG A 238 18.61 -2.18 4.59
N ALA A 239 18.14 -1.54 3.51
CA ALA A 239 16.93 -1.99 2.82
C ALA A 239 17.11 -3.38 2.21
N ALA A 240 18.27 -3.65 1.59
CA ALA A 240 18.58 -4.97 1.04
C ALA A 240 18.72 -6.06 2.11
N GLU A 241 19.39 -5.78 3.22
CA GLU A 241 19.55 -6.73 4.34
C GLU A 241 18.20 -7.11 4.94
N THR A 242 17.29 -6.14 5.07
CA THR A 242 15.95 -6.39 5.61
C THR A 242 15.12 -7.23 4.63
N ALA A 243 15.16 -6.91 3.34
CA ALA A 243 14.44 -7.64 2.30
C ALA A 243 14.94 -9.08 2.09
N ALA A 244 16.24 -9.33 2.30
CA ALA A 244 16.84 -10.66 2.19
C ALA A 244 16.23 -11.69 3.16
N GLY A 245 15.64 -11.24 4.27
CA GLY A 245 14.90 -12.10 5.19
C GLY A 245 13.46 -12.42 4.77
N MET A 246 12.94 -11.74 3.73
CA MET A 246 11.52 -11.80 3.35
C MET A 246 11.29 -12.70 2.13
N VAL A 247 12.23 -12.74 1.18
CA VAL A 247 12.10 -13.45 -0.09
C VAL A 247 13.42 -14.11 -0.49
N SER A 248 13.40 -14.97 -1.53
CA SER A 248 14.62 -15.54 -2.09
C SER A 248 15.49 -14.46 -2.74
N ASN A 249 16.79 -14.72 -2.89
CA ASN A 249 17.71 -13.81 -3.58
C ASN A 249 17.29 -13.52 -5.02
N GLU A 250 16.74 -14.51 -5.72
CA GLU A 250 16.23 -14.35 -7.10
C GLU A 250 15.05 -13.39 -7.14
N SER A 251 14.03 -13.61 -6.29
CA SER A 251 12.87 -12.73 -6.20
C SER A 251 13.27 -11.32 -5.76
N TRP A 252 14.23 -11.18 -4.84
CA TRP A 252 14.76 -9.87 -4.47
C TRP A 252 15.38 -9.14 -5.67
N ILE A 253 16.20 -9.84 -6.46
CA ILE A 253 16.83 -9.28 -7.66
C ILE A 253 15.78 -8.77 -8.65
N GLU A 254 14.76 -9.57 -8.93
CA GLU A 254 13.66 -9.17 -9.83
C GLU A 254 12.94 -7.91 -9.35
N LEU A 255 12.63 -7.82 -8.05
CA LEU A 255 11.92 -6.68 -7.47
C LEU A 255 12.70 -5.37 -7.64
N TRP A 256 13.96 -5.31 -7.20
CA TRP A 256 14.70 -4.04 -7.28
C TRP A 256 15.13 -3.69 -8.72
N MET A 257 15.31 -4.68 -9.60
CA MET A 257 15.55 -4.42 -11.02
C MET A 257 14.33 -3.78 -11.69
N ARG A 258 13.11 -4.24 -11.38
CA ARG A 258 11.88 -3.62 -11.86
C ARG A 258 11.80 -2.14 -11.47
N GLU A 259 12.12 -1.83 -10.20
CA GLU A 259 12.20 -0.45 -9.73
C GLU A 259 13.27 0.36 -10.47
N GLY A 260 14.44 -0.26 -10.73
CA GLY A 260 15.49 0.34 -11.55
C GLY A 260 15.02 0.74 -12.95
N GLU A 261 14.29 -0.14 -13.65
CA GLU A 261 13.77 0.16 -14.99
C GLU A 261 12.67 1.23 -14.99
N VAL A 262 11.81 1.26 -13.96
CA VAL A 262 10.84 2.34 -13.76
C VAL A 262 11.58 3.67 -13.59
N ASN A 263 12.55 3.73 -12.68
CA ASN A 263 13.30 4.94 -12.41
C ASN A 263 14.15 5.40 -13.59
N LYS A 264 14.70 4.47 -14.37
CA LYS A 264 15.43 4.76 -15.61
C LYS A 264 14.55 5.44 -16.66
N ARG A 265 13.32 4.97 -16.87
CA ARG A 265 12.36 5.63 -17.78
C ARG A 265 12.02 7.04 -17.31
N ARG A 266 11.72 7.19 -16.01
CA ARG A 266 11.42 8.49 -15.41
C ARG A 266 12.59 9.47 -15.54
N LEU A 267 13.81 9.00 -15.35
CA LEU A 267 15.02 9.80 -15.55
C LEU A 267 15.16 10.27 -17.01
N GLN A 268 14.85 9.42 -17.99
CA GLN A 268 14.88 9.77 -19.41
C GLN A 268 13.80 10.79 -19.79
N GLU A 269 12.62 10.71 -19.19
CA GLU A 269 11.50 11.62 -19.46
C GLU A 269 11.67 13.00 -18.80
N MET A 270 12.21 13.03 -17.57
CA MET A 270 12.28 14.25 -16.75
C MET A 270 13.60 15.01 -16.86
N GLY A 271 14.70 14.34 -17.21
CA GLY A 271 16.05 14.86 -17.04
C GLY A 271 16.54 14.76 -15.58
N SER A 272 17.86 14.83 -15.34
CA SER A 272 18.43 14.47 -14.03
C SER A 272 18.02 15.41 -12.90
N LEU A 273 17.99 16.72 -13.14
CA LEU A 273 17.66 17.69 -12.10
C LEU A 273 16.21 17.53 -11.62
N ALA A 274 15.26 17.51 -12.55
CA ALA A 274 13.85 17.37 -12.23
C ALA A 274 13.56 16.01 -11.58
N PHE A 275 14.18 14.94 -12.07
CA PHE A 275 14.10 13.62 -11.45
C PHE A 275 14.60 13.65 -9.99
N CYS A 276 15.76 14.26 -9.73
CA CYS A 276 16.34 14.30 -8.38
C CYS A 276 15.49 15.12 -7.40
N LEU A 277 14.90 16.23 -7.84
CA LEU A 277 14.00 17.04 -7.02
C LEU A 277 12.70 16.31 -6.71
N ASP A 278 12.11 15.62 -7.69
CA ASP A 278 10.93 14.78 -7.47
C ASP A 278 11.26 13.60 -6.52
N LEU A 279 12.39 12.93 -6.72
CA LEU A 279 12.84 11.84 -5.85
C LEU A 279 12.96 12.32 -4.40
N GLU A 280 13.61 13.46 -4.18
CA GLU A 280 13.77 14.03 -2.84
C GLU A 280 12.44 14.37 -2.18
N SER A 281 11.50 14.95 -2.94
CA SER A 281 10.14 15.23 -2.47
C SER A 281 9.42 13.95 -2.05
N ARG A 282 9.53 12.86 -2.85
CA ARG A 282 8.93 11.56 -2.51
C ARG A 282 9.52 10.96 -1.24
N PHE A 283 10.82 11.11 -0.99
CA PHE A 283 11.43 10.66 0.27
C PHE A 283 10.80 11.38 1.45
N ARG A 284 10.68 12.71 1.37
CA ARG A 284 10.07 13.49 2.47
C ARG A 284 8.62 13.10 2.70
N LEU A 285 7.83 12.95 1.64
CA LEU A 285 6.43 12.52 1.74
C LEU A 285 6.29 11.12 2.36
N ALA A 286 7.24 10.22 2.09
CA ALA A 286 7.31 8.89 2.67
C ALA A 286 7.94 8.85 4.09
N GLY A 287 8.35 10.00 4.64
CA GLY A 287 9.03 10.07 5.93
C GLY A 287 10.45 9.46 5.94
N LEU A 288 11.07 9.32 4.76
CA LEU A 288 12.42 8.78 4.60
C LEU A 288 13.47 9.88 4.78
N ASP A 289 14.62 9.50 5.34
CA ASP A 289 15.76 10.40 5.51
C ASP A 289 16.43 10.69 4.14
N THR A 290 16.51 11.96 3.78
CA THR A 290 17.11 12.42 2.52
C THR A 290 18.62 12.67 2.64
N GLY A 291 19.14 12.76 3.87
CA GLY A 291 20.49 13.27 4.12
C GLY A 291 20.64 14.77 3.89
N ILE A 292 19.54 15.49 3.67
CA ILE A 292 19.48 16.93 3.44
C ILE A 292 18.79 17.57 4.64
N TYR A 293 19.58 18.26 5.48
CA TYR A 293 19.16 18.81 6.77
C TYR A 293 19.11 20.34 6.81
N GLY A 294 19.26 20.99 5.67
CA GLY A 294 19.23 22.44 5.55
C GLY A 294 19.53 22.91 4.12
N PRO A 295 19.37 24.22 3.87
CA PRO A 295 19.73 24.83 2.59
C PRO A 295 21.25 24.89 2.38
N SER A 296 21.68 25.45 1.25
CA SER A 296 23.09 25.58 0.86
C SER A 296 23.92 26.53 1.73
N PHE A 297 23.30 27.23 2.69
CA PHE A 297 23.91 28.23 3.55
C PHE A 297 23.65 27.97 5.04
N ASP A 298 24.48 28.57 5.91
CA ASP A 298 24.36 28.42 7.37
C ASP A 298 23.17 29.21 7.91
N CYS A 299 22.12 28.51 8.34
CA CYS A 299 20.91 29.11 8.89
C CYS A 299 21.13 29.99 10.13
N ARG A 300 22.25 29.83 10.85
CA ARG A 300 22.60 30.72 11.98
C ARG A 300 23.01 32.11 11.52
N LYS A 301 23.33 32.27 10.23
CA LYS A 301 23.72 33.53 9.59
C LYS A 301 22.60 34.13 8.74
N ALA A 302 21.42 33.51 8.71
CA ALA A 302 20.26 34.02 8.00
C ALA A 302 19.88 35.41 8.56
N ALA A 303 19.78 36.41 7.68
CA ALA A 303 19.52 37.80 8.05
C ALA A 303 18.22 38.32 7.44
N THR A 304 17.81 37.78 6.28
CA THR A 304 16.59 38.19 5.59
C THR A 304 15.40 37.29 5.95
N GLN A 305 14.17 37.82 5.84
CA GLN A 305 12.97 37.00 6.05
C GLN A 305 12.90 35.80 5.08
N THR A 306 13.42 35.97 3.87
CA THR A 306 13.54 34.89 2.88
C THR A 306 14.49 33.80 3.32
N GLU A 307 15.68 34.15 3.80
CA GLU A 307 16.63 33.14 4.30
C GLU A 307 16.07 32.39 5.52
N ILE A 308 15.39 33.10 6.42
CA ILE A 308 14.74 32.48 7.59
C ILE A 308 13.64 31.50 7.16
N ALA A 309 12.82 31.86 6.16
CA ALA A 309 11.79 30.97 5.62
C ALA A 309 12.41 29.73 4.96
N ILE A 310 13.41 29.91 4.08
CA ILE A 310 14.13 28.78 3.46
C ILE A 310 14.70 27.83 4.53
N CYS A 311 15.25 28.36 5.63
CA CYS A 311 15.77 27.55 6.73
C CYS A 311 14.70 26.76 7.49
N ARG A 312 13.47 27.24 7.56
CA ARG A 312 12.37 26.60 8.33
C ARG A 312 11.52 25.66 7.49
N THR A 313 11.68 25.66 6.17
CA THR A 313 10.80 24.95 5.24
C THR A 313 11.58 23.84 4.52
N PRO A 314 11.50 22.58 4.98
CA PRO A 314 12.31 21.48 4.44
C PRO A 314 12.19 21.24 2.95
N SER A 315 11.02 21.51 2.36
CA SER A 315 10.77 21.39 0.92
C SER A 315 11.58 22.39 0.07
N LEU A 316 12.17 23.43 0.68
CA LEU A 316 13.03 24.40 0.00
C LEU A 316 14.51 24.02 0.05
N TRP A 317 14.92 23.06 0.89
CA TRP A 317 16.34 22.74 1.09
C TRP A 317 16.98 22.11 -0.15
N ALA A 318 16.37 21.09 -0.73
CA ALA A 318 16.90 20.45 -1.94
C ALA A 318 16.90 21.39 -3.16
N PRO A 319 15.82 22.15 -3.45
CA PRO A 319 15.85 23.21 -4.47
C PRO A 319 16.97 24.24 -4.28
N ASP A 320 17.20 24.68 -3.04
CA ASP A 320 18.26 25.65 -2.74
C ASP A 320 19.67 25.07 -2.95
N ASN A 321 19.91 23.85 -2.46
CA ASN A 321 21.18 23.14 -2.69
C ASN A 321 21.44 22.90 -4.19
N ALA A 322 20.44 22.46 -4.94
CA ALA A 322 20.57 22.24 -6.38
C ALA A 322 20.91 23.53 -7.14
N ASN A 323 20.21 24.63 -6.85
CA ASN A 323 20.51 25.92 -7.45
C ASN A 323 21.94 26.40 -7.14
N ALA A 324 22.40 26.21 -5.90
CA ALA A 324 23.76 26.56 -5.50
C ALA A 324 24.82 25.67 -6.21
N ALA A 325 24.62 24.35 -6.25
CA ALA A 325 25.52 23.42 -6.90
C ALA A 325 25.70 23.74 -8.40
N ILE A 326 24.59 23.98 -9.10
CA ILE A 326 24.60 24.36 -10.52
C ILE A 326 25.31 25.71 -10.72
N TYR A 327 25.03 26.70 -9.87
CA TYR A 327 25.72 27.99 -9.91
C TYR A 327 27.24 27.84 -9.77
N PHE A 328 27.71 27.11 -8.76
CA PHE A 328 29.15 26.92 -8.54
C PHE A 328 29.80 26.13 -9.67
N TRP A 329 29.13 25.10 -10.20
CA TRP A 329 29.62 24.37 -11.36
C TRP A 329 29.78 25.28 -12.58
N MET A 330 28.76 26.07 -12.93
CA MET A 330 28.86 27.02 -14.04
C MET A 330 30.03 28.01 -13.83
N MET A 331 30.18 28.54 -12.61
CA MET A 331 31.26 29.48 -12.27
C MET A 331 32.66 28.87 -12.39
N ASN A 332 32.80 27.55 -12.32
CA ASN A 332 34.07 26.86 -12.46
C ASN A 332 34.37 26.41 -13.91
N ASN A 333 33.37 26.34 -14.78
CA ASN A 333 33.48 25.74 -16.11
C ASN A 333 33.35 26.74 -17.29
N VAL A 334 33.35 28.04 -17.02
CA VAL A 334 33.22 29.08 -18.06
C VAL A 334 34.34 30.13 -17.98
N ASP A 335 34.55 30.87 -19.07
CA ASP A 335 35.52 31.95 -19.17
C ASP A 335 35.16 33.17 -18.28
N VAL A 336 36.14 34.05 -18.04
CA VAL A 336 36.00 35.21 -17.14
C VAL A 336 34.87 36.17 -17.56
N ALA A 337 34.68 36.40 -18.87
CA ALA A 337 33.62 37.28 -19.35
C ALA A 337 32.24 36.67 -19.08
N THR A 338 32.10 35.35 -19.30
CA THR A 338 30.87 34.62 -18.96
C THR A 338 30.61 34.60 -17.46
N LYS A 339 31.63 34.41 -16.60
CA LYS A 339 31.49 34.50 -15.13
C LYS A 339 30.90 35.84 -14.68
N LYS A 340 31.30 36.96 -15.31
CA LYS A 340 30.75 38.29 -14.99
C LYS A 340 29.25 38.36 -15.30
N ARG A 341 28.80 37.79 -16.42
CA ARG A 341 27.38 37.73 -16.79
C ARG A 341 26.57 36.86 -15.83
N ILE A 342 27.06 35.65 -15.52
CA ILE A 342 26.38 34.72 -14.59
C ILE A 342 26.20 35.36 -13.21
N ARG A 343 27.21 36.07 -12.70
CA ARG A 343 27.08 36.83 -11.44
C ARG A 343 26.01 37.92 -11.50
N GLY A 344 25.80 38.54 -12.65
CA GLY A 344 24.71 39.50 -12.87
C GLY A 344 23.35 38.81 -12.71
N VAL A 345 23.11 37.80 -13.54
CA VAL A 345 21.87 37.00 -13.52
C VAL A 345 21.57 36.43 -12.13
N GLN A 346 22.60 35.93 -11.43
CA GLN A 346 22.43 35.39 -10.08
C GLN A 346 21.99 36.46 -9.08
N ARG A 347 22.56 37.67 -9.13
CA ARG A 347 22.16 38.77 -8.24
C ARG A 347 20.73 39.21 -8.50
N ASP A 348 20.36 39.34 -9.77
CA ASP A 348 19.01 39.74 -10.17
C ASP A 348 17.98 38.71 -9.71
N TRP A 349 18.29 37.42 -9.87
CA TRP A 349 17.44 36.34 -9.36
C TRP A 349 17.34 36.32 -7.83
N LEU A 350 18.44 36.52 -7.10
CA LEU A 350 18.39 36.61 -5.63
C LEU A 350 17.54 37.80 -5.17
N GLN A 351 17.60 38.94 -5.86
CA GLN A 351 16.75 40.10 -5.58
C GLN A 351 15.27 39.76 -5.81
N TYR A 352 14.94 39.10 -6.93
CA TYR A 352 13.59 38.65 -7.23
C TYR A 352 13.07 37.65 -6.19
N ARG A 353 13.84 36.61 -5.85
CA ARG A 353 13.51 35.64 -4.80
C ARG A 353 13.22 36.32 -3.46
N ASN A 354 14.04 37.31 -3.09
CA ASN A 354 13.87 38.02 -1.81
C ASN A 354 12.59 38.88 -1.76
N THR A 355 11.95 39.17 -2.90
CA THR A 355 10.63 39.83 -2.90
C THR A 355 9.53 38.95 -2.29
N CYS A 356 9.71 37.62 -2.26
CA CYS A 356 8.79 36.72 -1.58
C CYS A 356 8.75 36.92 -0.06
N GLY A 357 9.75 37.56 0.55
CA GLY A 357 9.86 37.66 2.01
C GLY A 357 9.79 36.27 2.65
N GLY A 358 8.92 36.10 3.65
CA GLY A 358 8.69 34.81 4.32
C GLY A 358 7.56 33.95 3.74
N ASN A 359 7.13 34.17 2.49
CA ASN A 359 6.06 33.39 1.85
C ASN A 359 6.60 32.12 1.19
N ASP A 360 6.35 30.97 1.82
CA ASP A 360 6.81 29.66 1.35
C ASP A 360 6.27 29.29 -0.04
N ALA A 361 5.00 29.55 -0.33
CA ALA A 361 4.40 29.23 -1.63
C ALA A 361 5.06 30.02 -2.76
N CYS A 362 5.33 31.31 -2.53
CA CYS A 362 6.09 32.15 -3.45
C CYS A 362 7.51 31.62 -3.66
N LEU A 363 8.20 31.23 -2.58
CA LEU A 363 9.56 30.69 -2.68
C LEU A 363 9.59 29.39 -3.47
N ILE A 364 8.65 28.46 -3.21
CA ILE A 364 8.52 27.21 -3.96
C ILE A 364 8.34 27.49 -5.46
N GLU A 365 7.50 28.46 -5.81
CA GLU A 365 7.27 28.84 -7.21
C GLU A 365 8.52 29.46 -7.86
N VAL A 366 9.22 30.36 -7.16
CA VAL A 366 10.44 31.02 -7.66
C VAL A 366 11.57 30.01 -7.87
N TYR A 367 11.80 29.10 -6.91
CA TYR A 367 12.78 28.03 -7.06
C TYR A 367 12.39 27.07 -8.18
N GLY A 368 11.11 26.68 -8.27
CA GLY A 368 10.62 25.80 -9.32
C GLY A 368 10.82 26.38 -10.72
N THR A 369 10.55 27.68 -10.91
CA THR A 369 10.80 28.37 -12.19
C THR A 369 12.28 28.40 -12.52
N ARG A 370 13.12 28.76 -11.55
CA ARG A 370 14.58 28.80 -11.73
C ARG A 370 15.16 27.45 -12.12
N LEU A 371 14.76 26.38 -11.45
CA LEU A 371 15.33 25.05 -11.67
C LEU A 371 14.85 24.44 -12.98
N ARG A 372 13.68 24.83 -13.50
CA ARG A 372 13.28 24.50 -14.88
C ARG A 372 14.19 25.17 -15.92
N GLU A 373 14.54 26.46 -15.73
CA GLU A 373 15.49 27.15 -16.62
C GLU A 373 16.88 26.51 -16.60
N LEU A 374 17.29 25.98 -15.45
CA LEU A 374 18.58 25.31 -15.26
C LEU A 374 18.54 23.80 -15.58
N GLY A 375 17.39 23.26 -15.97
CA GLY A 375 17.14 21.82 -16.11
C GLY A 375 18.02 21.13 -17.16
N GLU A 376 18.47 21.87 -18.18
CA GLU A 376 19.35 21.38 -19.24
C GLU A 376 20.82 21.24 -18.78
N ILE A 377 21.18 21.77 -17.60
CA ILE A 377 22.56 21.71 -17.09
C ILE A 377 22.76 20.41 -16.33
N GLU A 378 23.43 19.46 -16.97
CA GLU A 378 23.86 18.21 -16.36
C GLU A 378 25.19 18.37 -15.63
N LEU A 379 25.17 18.17 -14.31
CA LEU A 379 26.40 18.10 -13.52
C LEU A 379 27.13 16.78 -13.85
N PRO A 380 28.48 16.77 -13.98
CA PRO A 380 29.24 15.54 -14.23
C PRO A 380 29.12 14.55 -13.06
N GLY A 381 29.24 13.26 -13.38
CA GLY A 381 29.14 12.13 -12.44
C GLY A 381 30.49 11.67 -11.91
#